data_AF-A0A7X6PC58-F1
#
_entry.id   AF-A0A7X6PC58-F1
#
_cell.length_a   1.000
_cell.length_b   1.000
_cell.length_c   1.000
_cell.angle_alpha   90.00
_cell.angle_beta   90.00
_cell.angle_gamma   90.00
#
_symmetry.space_group_name_H-M   'P 1'
#
loop_
_entity.id
_entity.type
_entity.pdbx_description
1 polymer ?
#
loop_
_entity_poly.entity_id
_entity_poly.type
_entity_poly.pdbx_seq_one_letter_code
_entity_poly.pdbx_strand_id
1 'polypeptide(L)' 'RQYVWLAEENTAKQRFVTTGKLHANGIVISEGLSEGDRLIVEGFQKVSEGMKISTNNAGPGN' A
#
# COMPACT_ATOMS: atom_id res chain seq x y z
N ARG A 1 -11.24 -3.42 -10.07
CA ARG A 1 -10.77 -3.93 -8.76
C ARG A 1 -9.60 -3.06 -8.35
N GLN A 2 -9.64 -2.46 -7.17
CA GLN A 2 -8.52 -1.65 -6.68
C GLN A 2 -7.44 -2.58 -6.12
N TYR A 3 -6.19 -2.16 -6.31
CA TYR A 3 -5.05 -2.84 -5.74
C TYR A 3 -4.10 -1.79 -5.19
N VAL A 4 -3.29 -2.23 -4.25
CA VAL A 4 -2.23 -1.44 -3.66
C VAL A 4 -0.96 -2.26 -3.64
N TRP A 5 0.16 -1.58 -3.45
CA TRP A 5 1.44 -2.23 -3.31
C TRP A 5 1.82 -2.30 -1.84
N LEU A 6 2.14 -3.50 -1.37
CA LEU A 6 2.61 -3.76 -0.02
C LEU A 6 4.10 -4.04 -0.05
N ALA A 7 4.79 -3.52 0.95
CA ALA A 7 6.18 -3.82 1.21
C ALA A 7 6.28 -4.99 2.20
N GLU A 8 6.40 -6.20 1.66
CA GLU A 8 6.65 -7.42 2.44
C GLU A 8 8.11 -7.81 2.27
N GLU A 9 8.86 -7.94 3.37
CA GLU A 9 10.24 -8.47 3.36
C GLU A 9 11.18 -7.74 2.37
N ASN A 10 11.08 -6.40 2.30
CA ASN A 10 11.80 -5.55 1.33
C ASN A 10 11.46 -5.85 -0.15
N THR A 11 10.28 -6.39 -0.40
CA THR A 11 9.79 -6.70 -1.75
C THR A 11 8.40 -6.11 -1.95
N ALA A 12 8.15 -5.56 -3.13
CA ALA A 12 6.84 -5.05 -3.52
C ALA A 12 5.92 -6.21 -3.93
N LYS A 13 4.80 -6.38 -3.23
CA LYS A 13 3.74 -7.30 -3.59
C LYS A 13 2.46 -6.55 -3.91
N GLN A 14 1.82 -6.94 -5.01
CA GLN A 14 0.51 -6.40 -5.36
C GLN A 14 -0.55 -7.10 -4.50
N ARG A 15 -1.38 -6.32 -3.82
CA ARG A 15 -2.51 -6.82 -3.04
C ARG A 15 -3.80 -6.20 -3.56
N PHE A 16 -4.76 -7.06 -3.89
CA PHE A 16 -6.11 -6.61 -4.19
C PHE A 16 -6.81 -6.22 -2.89
N VAL A 17 -7.41 -5.04 -2.90
CA VAL A 17 -8.14 -4.50 -1.75
C VAL A 17 -9.56 -4.15 -2.14
N THR A 18 -10.46 -4.32 -1.19
CA THR A 18 -11.84 -3.85 -1.31
C THR A 18 -11.91 -2.49 -0.66
N THR A 19 -12.12 -1.47 -1.49
CA THR A 19 -12.37 -0.10 -1.02
C THR A 19 -13.87 0.10 -0.82
N GLY A 20 -14.20 0.78 0.28
CA GLY A 20 -15.55 1.19 0.61
C GLY A 20 -15.90 2.52 -0.04
N LYS A 21 -16.64 3.35 0.70
CA LYS A 21 -17.03 4.69 0.24
C LYS A 21 -15.81 5.59 0.11
N LEU A 22 -15.76 6.35 -0.98
CA LEU A 22 -14.87 7.48 -1.12
C LEU A 22 -15.37 8.63 -0.23
N HIS A 23 -14.49 9.16 0.60
CA HIS A 23 -14.74 10.33 1.43
C HIS A 23 -13.98 11.54 0.88
N ALA A 24 -14.40 12.74 1.27
CA ALA A 24 -13.76 14.00 0.84
C ALA A 24 -12.25 14.06 1.19
N ASN A 25 -11.83 13.34 2.24
CA ASN A 25 -10.44 13.32 2.71
C ASN A 25 -9.69 12.02 2.34
N GLY A 26 -10.26 11.14 1.51
CA GLY A 26 -9.56 9.92 1.09
C GLY A 26 -10.49 8.73 0.82
N ILE A 27 -9.89 7.55 0.69
CA ILE A 27 -10.60 6.29 0.43
C ILE A 27 -10.50 5.38 1.64
N VAL A 28 -11.61 4.77 2.03
CA VAL A 28 -11.63 3.77 3.10
C VAL A 28 -11.39 2.40 2.49
N ILE A 29 -10.45 1.63 3.03
CA ILE A 29 -10.23 0.22 2.67
C ILE A 29 -11.01 -0.62 3.67
N SER A 30 -11.96 -1.42 3.19
CA SER A 30 -12.76 -2.32 4.03
C SER A 30 -12.11 -3.69 4.16
N GLU A 31 -11.42 -4.19 3.13
CA GLU A 31 -10.79 -5.52 3.17
C GLU A 31 -9.50 -5.56 2.35
N GLY A 32 -8.63 -6.51 2.69
CA GLY A 32 -7.39 -6.81 1.95
C GLY A 32 -6.12 -6.21 2.56
N LEU A 33 -6.22 -5.51 3.69
CA LEU A 33 -5.10 -5.03 4.49
C LEU A 33 -5.26 -5.47 5.95
N SER A 34 -4.13 -5.73 6.60
CA SER A 34 -4.05 -6.05 8.03
C SER A 34 -3.22 -5.01 8.78
N GLU A 35 -3.45 -4.89 10.08
CA GLU A 35 -2.60 -4.06 10.93
C GLU A 35 -1.15 -4.54 10.87
N GLY A 36 -0.22 -3.61 10.66
CA GLY A 36 1.20 -3.89 10.45
C GLY A 36 1.63 -4.00 8.98
N ASP A 37 0.69 -4.08 8.05
CA ASP A 37 1.02 -4.02 6.62
C ASP A 37 1.60 -2.67 6.24
N ARG A 38 2.68 -2.68 5.44
CA ARG A 38 3.33 -1.47 4.94
C ARG A 38 2.85 -1.16 3.55
N LEU A 39 2.08 -0.08 3.41
CA LEU A 39 1.57 0.39 2.14
C LEU A 39 2.58 1.28 1.42
N ILE A 40 2.78 1.05 0.13
CA ILE A 40 3.59 1.91 -0.73
C ILE A 40 2.65 2.94 -1.38
N VAL A 41 2.67 4.16 -0.85
CA VAL A 41 1.85 5.28 -1.35
C VAL A 41 2.61 6.20 -2.31
N GLU A 42 3.95 6.16 -2.28
CA GLU A 42 4.84 6.93 -3.15
C GLU A 42 5.79 6.02 -3.92
N GLY A 43 6.07 6.36 -5.18
CA GLY A 43 6.96 5.58 -6.04
C GLY A 43 6.34 4.27 -6.56
N PHE A 44 5.07 4.00 -6.27
CA PHE A 44 4.37 2.80 -6.72
C PHE A 44 4.27 2.67 -8.25
N GLN A 45 4.40 3.78 -9.01
CA GLN A 45 4.43 3.71 -10.47
C GLN A 45 5.75 3.14 -11.03
N LYS A 46 6.78 2.98 -10.18
CA LYS A 46 8.09 2.45 -10.56
C LYS A 46 8.33 1.04 -10.05
N VAL A 47 7.41 0.48 -9.26
CA VAL A 47 7.55 -0.87 -8.70
C VAL A 47 6.83 -1.90 -9.56
N SER A 48 7.25 -3.16 -9.42
CA SER A 48 6.63 -4.31 -10.06
C SER A 48 6.56 -5.47 -9.06
N GLU A 49 5.73 -6.46 -9.35
CA GLU A 49 5.60 -7.63 -8.48
C GLU A 49 6.94 -8.35 -8.31
N GLY A 50 7.34 -8.60 -7.06
CA GLY A 50 8.62 -9.23 -6.75
C GLY A 50 9.82 -8.28 -6.81
N MET A 51 9.63 -6.99 -7.06
CA MET A 51 10.73 -6.02 -7.08
C MET A 51 11.22 -5.75 -5.66
N LYS A 52 12.54 -5.83 -5.46
CA LYS A 52 13.16 -5.40 -4.20
C LYS A 52 13.03 -3.89 -4.03
N ILE A 53 12.53 -3.48 -2.88
CA ILE A 53 12.33 -2.09 -2.52
C ILE A 53 12.98 -1.79 -1.18
N SER A 54 13.44 -0.56 -1.02
CA SER A 54 13.92 -0.05 0.27
C SER A 54 12.85 0.87 0.84
N THR A 55 12.16 0.43 1.90
CA THR A 55 11.17 1.28 2.57
C THR A 55 11.90 2.35 3.37
N ASN A 56 11.93 3.59 2.88
CA ASN A 56 12.22 4.72 3.75
C ASN A 56 10.97 4.95 4.60
N ASN A 57 11.02 4.52 5.86
CA ASN A 57 9.87 4.49 6.74
C ASN A 57 9.54 5.93 7.18
N ALA A 58 8.90 6.71 6.31
CA ALA A 58 8.24 7.94 6.69
C ALA A 58 6.98 7.53 7.47
N GLY A 59 7.15 7.31 8.78
CA GLY A 59 6.00 7.19 9.67
C GLY A 59 5.11 8.43 9.56
N PRO A 60 3.82 8.35 9.91
CA PRO A 60 2.96 9.52 10.01
C PRO A 60 3.49 10.40 11.15
N GLY A 61 4.41 11.30 10.82
CA GLY A 61 5.07 12.21 11.73
C GLY A 61 4.94 13.62 11.21
N ASN A 62 3.78 14.24 11.48
CA ASN A 62 3.55 15.60 11.99
C ASN A 62 2.04 15.84 12.09
#